data_AF-A0A5Q3L9X5-F1
#
_entry.id   AF-A0A5Q3L9X5-F1
#
_cell.length_a   1.000
_cell.length_b   1.000
_cell.length_c   1.000
_cell.angle_alpha   90.00
_cell.angle_beta   90.00
_cell.angle_gamma   90.00
#
_symmetry.space_group_name_H-M   'P 1'
#
loop_
_entity.id
_entity.type
_entity.pdbx_description
1 polymer ?
#
loop_
_entity_poly.entity_id
_entity_poly.type
_entity_poly.pdbx_seq_one_letter_code
_entity_poly.pdbx_strand_id
1 'polypeptide(L)'
;MPTKPPLTGWAYWKEKWETYVGDRDLELAIRKQLREESYGSELASIRHVRLAAVERPGWVQVYEFQIETKTKEKTPVLLFGLAHDDGRKQTKVRLFPTEEARKMQFDQWSEGLITRKRRERGRIEWALLSFFALIMGVCLLGILLR
;
A
#
# COMPACT_ATOMS: atom_id res chain seq x y z
N MET A 1 -16.01 -15.23 16.59
CA MET A 1 -15.24 -14.11 16.00
C MET A 1 -15.84 -12.83 16.53
N PRO A 2 -15.07 -11.91 17.14
CA PRO A 2 -15.64 -10.63 17.56
C PRO A 2 -16.12 -9.89 16.31
N THR A 3 -17.42 -9.65 16.21
CA THR A 3 -18.00 -8.80 15.18
C THR A 3 -17.59 -7.37 15.51
N LYS A 4 -16.89 -6.71 14.59
CA LYS A 4 -16.64 -5.27 14.74
C LYS A 4 -18.01 -4.58 14.90
N PRO A 5 -18.16 -3.65 15.87
CA PRO A 5 -19.41 -2.90 15.99
C PRO A 5 -19.69 -2.15 14.67
N PRO A 6 -20.96 -1.97 14.31
CA PRO A 6 -21.32 -1.26 13.08
C PRO A 6 -20.72 0.15 13.11
N LEU A 7 -19.98 0.51 12.06
CA LEU A 7 -19.45 1.86 11.92
C LEU A 7 -20.59 2.84 11.65
N THR A 8 -20.56 4.00 12.32
CA THR A 8 -21.56 5.06 12.14
C THR A 8 -20.90 6.36 11.70
N GLY A 9 -21.66 7.22 11.00
CA GLY A 9 -21.23 8.56 10.60
C GLY A 9 -19.92 8.60 9.79
N TRP A 10 -18.97 9.42 10.23
CA TRP A 10 -17.69 9.65 9.55
C TRP A 10 -16.82 8.38 9.43
N ALA A 11 -16.87 7.49 10.42
CA ALA A 11 -16.08 6.26 10.41
C ALA A 11 -16.51 5.33 9.26
N TYR A 12 -17.81 5.22 9.00
CA TYR A 12 -18.35 4.46 7.88
C TYR A 12 -17.86 4.99 6.53
N TRP A 13 -17.95 6.31 6.33
CA TRP A 13 -17.50 6.93 5.09
C TRP A 13 -15.99 6.77 4.90
N LYS A 14 -15.20 6.92 5.96
CA LYS A 14 -13.76 6.70 5.91
C LYS A 14 -13.40 5.28 5.47
N GLU A 15 -13.99 4.26 6.10
CA GLU A 15 -13.75 2.85 5.72
C GLU A 15 -14.19 2.57 4.28
N LYS A 16 -15.35 3.10 3.88
CA LYS A 16 -15.86 2.97 2.52
C LYS A 16 -14.90 3.60 1.50
N TRP A 17 -14.37 4.79 1.79
CA TRP A 17 -13.38 5.45 0.95
C TRP A 17 -12.04 4.69 0.89
N GLU A 18 -11.60 4.10 2.00
CA GLU A 18 -10.35 3.31 2.04
C GLU A 18 -10.45 1.98 1.27
N THR A 19 -11.66 1.43 1.12
CA THR A 19 -11.96 0.18 0.41
C THR A 19 -12.42 0.43 -1.04
N TYR A 20 -12.62 1.68 -1.43
CA TYR A 20 -13.12 2.04 -2.75
C TYR A 20 -12.00 1.88 -3.81
N VAL A 21 -12.20 0.95 -4.75
CA VAL A 21 -11.27 0.72 -5.88
C VAL A 21 -11.51 1.72 -7.01
N GLY A 22 -12.74 2.21 -7.16
CA GLY A 22 -13.12 3.20 -8.18
C GLY A 22 -13.38 2.65 -9.58
N ASP A 23 -12.68 1.58 -9.97
CA ASP A 23 -12.79 0.94 -11.27
C ASP A 23 -13.09 -0.57 -11.14
N ARG A 24 -14.15 -1.01 -11.80
CA ARG A 24 -14.60 -2.41 -11.79
C ARG A 24 -13.63 -3.33 -12.54
N ASP A 25 -13.04 -2.86 -13.64
CA ASP A 25 -12.14 -3.69 -14.45
C ASP A 25 -10.83 -3.95 -13.71
N LEU A 26 -10.32 -2.92 -13.02
CA LEU A 26 -9.21 -3.05 -12.09
C LEU A 26 -9.52 -4.04 -10.95
N GLU A 27 -10.69 -3.93 -10.32
CA GLU A 27 -11.09 -4.87 -9.25
C GLU A 27 -11.13 -6.32 -9.77
N LEU A 28 -11.73 -6.54 -10.95
CA LEU A 28 -11.79 -7.86 -11.57
C LEU A 28 -10.40 -8.40 -11.92
N ALA A 29 -9.49 -7.56 -12.40
CA ALA A 29 -8.10 -7.94 -12.67
C ALA A 29 -7.38 -8.35 -11.38
N ILE A 30 -7.55 -7.60 -10.28
CA ILE A 30 -6.96 -7.94 -8.98
C ILE A 30 -7.51 -9.27 -8.46
N ARG A 31 -8.83 -9.48 -8.53
CA ARG A 31 -9.45 -10.75 -8.10
C ARG A 31 -9.05 -11.92 -8.97
N LYS A 32 -8.85 -11.71 -10.28
CA LYS A 32 -8.31 -12.72 -11.19
C LYS A 32 -6.89 -13.12 -10.77
N GLN A 33 -6.01 -12.15 -10.52
CA GLN A 33 -4.65 -12.42 -10.07
C GLN A 33 -4.61 -13.19 -8.73
N LEU A 34 -5.46 -12.83 -7.76
CA LEU A 34 -5.57 -13.56 -6.50
C LEU A 34 -5.93 -15.04 -6.71
N ARG A 35 -6.84 -15.34 -7.64
CA ARG A 35 -7.22 -16.73 -7.97
C ARG A 35 -6.08 -17.49 -8.61
N GLU A 36 -5.36 -16.85 -9.54
CA GLU A 36 -4.20 -17.44 -10.22
C GLU A 36 -3.07 -17.78 -9.24
N GLU A 37 -2.81 -16.90 -8.27
CA GLU A 37 -1.81 -17.11 -7.20
C GLU A 37 -2.34 -17.95 -6.03
N SER A 38 -3.51 -18.59 -6.17
CA SER A 38 -4.09 -19.49 -5.17
C SER A 38 -4.46 -18.84 -3.83
N TYR A 39 -4.68 -17.52 -3.78
CA TYR A 39 -5.20 -16.83 -2.61
C TYR A 39 -6.74 -16.83 -2.56
N GLY A 40 -7.30 -16.65 -1.37
CA GLY A 40 -8.75 -16.54 -1.18
C GLY A 40 -9.32 -15.26 -1.80
N SER A 41 -9.82 -15.33 -3.03
CA SER A 41 -10.31 -14.14 -3.76
C SER A 41 -11.67 -13.61 -3.30
N GLU A 42 -12.53 -14.46 -2.74
CA GLU A 42 -13.91 -14.08 -2.38
C GLU A 42 -13.98 -13.23 -1.12
N LEU A 43 -13.14 -13.54 -0.13
CA LEU A 43 -13.08 -12.85 1.16
C LEU A 43 -11.95 -11.81 1.22
N ALA A 44 -11.29 -11.52 0.10
CA ALA A 44 -10.22 -10.54 0.03
C ALA A 44 -10.77 -9.12 0.21
N SER A 45 -10.17 -8.37 1.13
CA SER A 45 -10.42 -6.94 1.31
C SER A 45 -9.31 -6.16 0.61
N ILE A 46 -9.64 -5.49 -0.49
CA ILE A 46 -8.73 -4.61 -1.24
C ILE A 46 -8.82 -3.22 -0.61
N ARG A 47 -7.68 -2.64 -0.23
CA ARG A 47 -7.63 -1.34 0.46
C ARG A 47 -6.55 -0.44 -0.11
N HIS A 48 -6.69 0.85 0.18
CA HIS A 48 -5.70 1.88 -0.14
C HIS A 48 -5.32 1.92 -1.63
N VAL A 49 -6.30 1.65 -2.50
CA VAL A 49 -6.11 1.76 -3.95
C VAL A 49 -5.82 3.22 -4.29
N ARG A 50 -4.67 3.46 -4.91
CA ARG A 50 -4.23 4.81 -5.27
C ARG A 50 -3.53 4.81 -6.62
N LEU A 51 -3.82 5.84 -7.42
CA LEU A 51 -3.02 6.16 -8.60
C LEU A 51 -1.65 6.67 -8.15
N ALA A 52 -0.60 5.95 -8.52
CA ALA A 52 0.77 6.20 -8.12
C ALA A 52 1.64 6.77 -9.26
N ALA A 53 1.38 6.38 -10.51
CA ALA A 53 2.01 6.98 -11.69
C ALA A 53 1.06 7.01 -12.89
N VAL A 54 1.28 7.95 -13.82
CA VAL A 54 0.44 8.11 -15.03
C VAL A 54 1.24 8.69 -16.19
N GLU A 55 0.93 8.26 -17.41
CA GLU A 55 1.48 8.80 -18.66
C GLU A 55 0.50 9.84 -19.22
N ARG A 56 0.96 10.94 -19.81
CA ARG A 56 0.05 11.84 -20.55
C ARG A 56 -0.13 11.34 -21.98
N PRO A 57 -1.35 11.29 -22.53
CA PRO A 57 -2.59 11.91 -22.04
C PRO A 57 -3.50 11.04 -21.13
N GLY A 58 -3.01 9.99 -20.47
CA GLY A 58 -3.72 9.26 -19.39
C GLY A 58 -3.94 7.77 -19.64
N TRP A 59 -3.42 7.25 -20.77
CA TRP A 59 -3.66 5.86 -21.20
C TRP A 59 -2.96 4.81 -20.36
N VAL A 60 -1.80 5.15 -19.78
CA VAL A 60 -1.04 4.26 -18.92
C VAL A 60 -1.10 4.78 -17.49
N GLN A 61 -1.57 3.93 -16.59
CA GLN A 61 -1.78 4.23 -15.17
C GLN A 61 -1.22 3.11 -14.31
N VAL A 62 -0.50 3.47 -13.26
CA VAL A 62 0.03 2.53 -12.29
C VAL A 62 -0.65 2.77 -10.95
N TYR A 63 -1.35 1.75 -10.47
CA TYR A 63 -2.03 1.75 -9.19
C TYR A 63 -1.27 0.93 -8.17
N GLU A 64 -1.27 1.44 -6.95
CA GLU A 64 -0.77 0.76 -5.77
C GLU A 64 -1.94 0.44 -4.85
N PHE A 65 -1.91 -0.73 -4.21
CA PHE A 65 -2.95 -1.14 -3.28
C PHE A 65 -2.43 -2.17 -2.27
N GLN A 66 -3.26 -2.49 -1.29
CA GLN A 66 -3.00 -3.55 -0.30
C GLN A 66 -4.18 -4.53 -0.30
N ILE A 67 -3.90 -5.79 0.01
CA ILE A 67 -4.93 -6.82 0.12
C ILE A 67 -4.77 -7.54 1.44
N GLU A 68 -5.83 -7.56 2.24
CA GLU A 68 -5.96 -8.48 3.36
C GLU A 68 -6.73 -9.71 2.86
N THR A 69 -6.09 -10.87 2.84
CA THR A 69 -6.69 -12.14 2.39
C THR A 69 -6.22 -13.32 3.24
N LYS A 70 -6.55 -14.55 2.84
CA LYS A 70 -6.08 -15.79 3.46
C LYS A 70 -5.41 -16.68 2.43
N THR A 71 -4.41 -17.43 2.85
CA THR A 71 -3.80 -18.51 2.07
C THR A 71 -4.72 -19.74 2.00
N LYS A 72 -4.32 -20.77 1.25
CA LYS A 72 -5.02 -22.07 1.18
C LYS A 72 -5.17 -22.73 2.57
N GLU A 73 -4.18 -22.52 3.43
CA GLU A 73 -4.14 -23.01 4.81
C GLU A 73 -4.99 -22.17 5.77
N LYS A 74 -5.75 -21.19 5.24
CA LYS A 74 -6.60 -20.25 5.98
C LYS A 74 -5.81 -19.27 6.86
N THR A 75 -4.50 -19.15 6.65
CA THR A 75 -3.64 -18.19 7.36
C THR A 75 -3.90 -16.79 6.81
N PRO A 76 -4.23 -15.79 7.66
CA PRO A 76 -4.38 -14.41 7.20
C PRO A 76 -3.04 -13.86 6.71
N VAL A 77 -3.06 -13.20 5.56
CA VAL A 77 -1.88 -12.59 4.94
C VAL A 77 -2.22 -11.19 4.43
N LEU A 78 -1.27 -10.27 4.59
CA LEU A 78 -1.28 -8.95 3.99
C LEU A 78 -0.38 -8.98 2.75
N LEU A 79 -0.94 -8.63 1.59
CA LEU A 79 -0.21 -8.53 0.33
C LEU A 79 -0.16 -7.08 -0.13
N PHE A 80 0.94 -6.74 -0.79
CA PHE A 80 1.16 -5.45 -1.42
C PHE A 80 0.98 -5.60 -2.91
N GLY A 81 0.02 -4.89 -3.50
CA GLY A 81 -0.34 -5.01 -4.89
C GLY A 81 0.14 -3.84 -5.74
N LEU A 82 0.46 -4.15 -6.99
CA LEU A 82 0.74 -3.19 -8.05
C LEU A 82 -0.05 -3.57 -9.30
N ALA A 83 -0.77 -2.62 -9.88
CA ALA A 83 -1.48 -2.80 -11.15
C ALA A 83 -0.98 -1.78 -12.17
N HIS A 84 -0.67 -2.25 -13.38
CA HIS A 84 -0.33 -1.43 -14.53
C HIS A 84 -1.45 -1.58 -15.55
N ASP A 85 -2.22 -0.53 -15.68
CA ASP A 85 -3.31 -0.42 -16.63
C ASP A 85 -2.84 0.36 -17.86
N ASP A 86 -2.94 -0.28 -19.03
CA ASP A 86 -2.73 0.35 -20.33
C ASP A 86 -4.09 0.22 -21.01
N GLY A 87 -4.83 1.32 -21.18
CA GLY A 87 -6.23 1.29 -21.63
C GLY A 87 -6.47 0.65 -23.01
N ARG A 88 -5.40 0.20 -23.68
CA ARG A 88 -5.42 -0.54 -24.96
C ARG A 88 -5.14 -2.04 -24.78
N LYS A 89 -4.74 -2.49 -23.59
CA LYS A 89 -4.30 -3.84 -23.26
C LYS A 89 -4.95 -4.31 -21.97
N GLN A 90 -4.71 -5.56 -21.60
CA GLN A 90 -5.17 -6.06 -20.31
C GLN A 90 -4.33 -5.47 -19.17
N THR A 91 -5.01 -5.07 -18.10
CA THR A 91 -4.39 -4.63 -16.84
C THR A 91 -3.51 -5.74 -16.29
N LYS A 92 -2.22 -5.43 -16.07
CA LYS A 92 -1.26 -6.36 -15.46
C LYS A 92 -1.24 -6.14 -13.97
N VAL A 93 -1.46 -7.19 -13.18
CA VAL A 93 -1.44 -7.11 -11.71
C VAL A 93 -0.31 -7.99 -11.18
N ARG A 94 0.40 -7.50 -10.16
CA ARG A 94 1.38 -8.27 -9.40
C ARG A 94 1.17 -8.10 -7.90
N LEU A 95 1.28 -9.20 -7.18
CA LEU A 95 1.18 -9.25 -5.72
C LEU A 95 2.54 -9.54 -5.12
N PHE A 96 2.82 -8.91 -3.99
CA PHE A 96 4.10 -9.00 -3.30
C PHE A 96 3.88 -9.26 -1.81
N PRO A 97 4.74 -10.08 -1.17
CA PRO A 97 4.67 -10.31 0.27
C PRO A 97 5.20 -9.11 1.08
N THR A 98 6.06 -8.27 0.47
CA THR A 98 6.69 -7.12 1.13
C THR A 98 6.52 -5.83 0.34
N GLU A 99 6.53 -4.71 1.06
CA GLU A 99 6.38 -3.40 0.45
C GLU A 99 7.58 -3.02 -0.43
N GLU A 100 8.77 -3.46 -0.03
CA GLU A 100 10.05 -3.24 -0.70
C GLU A 100 10.09 -3.92 -2.06
N ALA A 101 9.65 -5.18 -2.14
CA ALA A 101 9.58 -5.92 -3.40
C ALA A 101 8.62 -5.24 -4.40
N ARG A 102 7.46 -4.79 -3.91
CA ARG A 102 6.52 -3.99 -4.70
C ARG A 102 7.15 -2.67 -5.15
N LYS A 103 7.91 -1.99 -4.27
CA LYS A 103 8.59 -0.73 -4.61
C LYS A 103 9.58 -0.91 -5.76
N MET A 104 10.39 -1.97 -5.73
CA MET A 104 11.31 -2.28 -6.84
C MET A 104 10.57 -2.47 -8.16
N GLN A 105 9.43 -3.17 -8.15
CA GLN A 105 8.61 -3.31 -9.37
C GLN A 105 7.98 -1.98 -9.81
N PHE A 106 7.54 -1.16 -8.85
CA PHE A 106 7.00 0.17 -9.12
C PHE A 106 8.03 1.06 -9.81
N ASP A 107 9.27 1.08 -9.34
CA ASP A 107 10.33 1.88 -9.94
C ASP A 107 10.56 1.49 -11.42
N GLN A 108 10.47 0.20 -11.75
CA GLN A 108 10.52 -0.29 -13.13
C GLN A 108 9.28 0.10 -13.95
N TRP A 109 8.08 -0.10 -13.41
CA TRP A 109 6.83 0.18 -14.12
C TRP A 109 6.52 1.67 -14.23
N SER A 110 7.16 2.51 -13.43
CA SER A 110 6.98 3.96 -13.40
C SER A 110 8.07 4.72 -14.18
N GLU A 111 8.98 4.01 -14.85
CA GLU A 111 10.02 4.64 -15.67
C GLU A 111 9.38 5.48 -16.79
N GLY A 112 9.76 6.77 -16.85
CA GLY A 112 9.19 7.73 -17.81
C GLY A 112 7.78 8.26 -17.48
N LEU A 113 7.16 7.79 -16.40
CA LEU A 113 5.81 8.20 -16.00
C LEU A 113 5.84 9.38 -15.02
N ILE A 114 4.74 10.14 -14.98
CA ILE A 114 4.55 11.17 -13.95
C ILE A 114 4.15 10.46 -12.66
N THR A 115 5.07 10.46 -11.70
CA THR A 115 4.87 9.80 -10.40
C THR A 115 4.30 10.77 -9.36
N ARG A 116 3.43 10.26 -8.50
CA ARG A 116 2.99 10.97 -7.30
C ARG A 116 4.08 10.83 -6.25
N LYS A 117 4.63 11.96 -5.76
CA LYS A 117 5.63 11.94 -4.68
C LYS A 117 5.09 11.17 -3.47
N ARG A 118 5.73 10.05 -3.17
CA ARG A 118 5.47 9.23 -1.98
C ARG A 118 5.90 10.05 -0.77
N ARG A 119 4.99 10.34 0.15
CA ARG A 119 5.33 11.01 1.41
C ARG A 119 6.10 9.99 2.26
N GLU A 120 7.42 10.04 2.22
CA GLU A 120 8.29 9.21 3.05
C GLU A 120 8.08 9.56 4.52
N ARG A 121 7.23 8.78 5.20
CA ARG A 121 6.86 9.04 6.60
C ARG A 121 7.97 8.64 7.60
N GLY A 122 8.97 7.86 7.20
CA GLY A 122 9.98 7.31 8.10
C GLY A 122 11.23 8.16 8.37
N ARG A 123 11.58 9.15 7.54
CA ARG A 123 12.88 9.85 7.66
C ARG A 123 12.94 10.88 8.80
N ILE A 124 11.78 11.41 9.21
CA ILE A 124 11.71 12.45 10.25
C ILE A 124 11.74 11.84 11.65
N GLU A 125 11.19 10.63 11.85
CA GLU A 125 11.15 9.97 13.16
C GLU A 125 12.56 9.56 13.64
N TRP A 126 13.40 9.03 12.75
CA TRP A 126 14.80 8.71 13.07
C TRP A 126 15.65 9.94 13.36
N ALA A 127 15.42 11.05 12.64
CA ALA A 127 16.13 12.31 12.89
C ALA A 127 15.80 12.88 14.28
N LEU A 128 14.52 12.79 14.70
CA LEU A 128 14.09 13.23 16.02
C LEU A 128 14.67 12.35 17.13
N LEU A 129 14.64 11.02 16.97
CA LEU A 129 15.24 10.10 17.95
C LEU A 129 16.74 10.34 18.12
N SER A 130 17.46 10.61 17.02
CA SER A 130 18.89 10.92 17.05
C SER A 130 19.17 12.24 17.77
N PHE A 131 18.34 13.25 17.56
CA PHE A 131 18.44 14.54 18.24
C PHE A 131 18.17 14.43 19.75
N PHE A 132 17.14 13.67 20.15
CA PHE A 132 16.85 13.40 21.55
C PHE A 132 17.96 12.61 22.25
N ALA A 133 18.53 11.60 21.59
CA ALA A 133 19.66 10.84 22.13
C ALA A 133 20.89 11.74 22.36
N LEU A 134 21.15 12.68 21.44
CA LEU A 134 22.25 13.64 21.57
C LEU A 134 22.05 14.58 22.77
N ILE A 135 20.86 15.15 22.93
CA ILE A 135 20.54 16.02 24.08
C ILE A 135 20.69 15.24 25.40
N MET A 136 20.14 14.03 25.48
CA MET A 136 20.23 13.19 26.67
C MET A 136 21.69 12.83 26.99
N GLY A 137 22.51 12.54 25.98
CA GLY A 137 23.94 12.29 26.15
C GLY A 137 24.69 13.49 26.73
N VAL A 138 24.43 14.70 26.23
CA VAL A 138 25.04 15.94 26.75
C VAL A 138 24.62 16.21 28.20
N CYS A 139 23.33 16.02 28.53
CA CYS A 139 22.84 16.18 29.91
C CYS A 139 23.49 15.19 30.88
N LEU A 140 23.63 13.92 30.51
CA LEU A 140 24.28 12.92 31.34
C LEU A 140 25.77 13.22 31.55
N LEU A 141 26.47 13.67 30.51
CA LEU A 141 27.87 14.06 30.61
C LEU A 141 28.06 15.26 31.55
N GLY A 142 27.16 16.25 31.48
CA GLY A 142 27.17 17.41 32.36
C GLY A 142 26.89 17.09 33.83
N ILE A 143 26.10 16.04 34.11
CA ILE A 143 25.87 15.55 35.48
C ILE A 143 27.10 14.78 35.99
N LEU A 144 27.78 14.00 35.14
CA LEU A 144 28.96 13.21 35.53
C LEU A 144 30.21 14.07 35.79
N LEU A 145 30.30 15.24 35.14
CA LEU A 145 31.43 16.17 35.24
C LEU A 145 31.26 17.22 36.36
N ARG A 146 30.17 17.13 37.14
CA ARG A 146 29.87 18.02 38.27
C ARG A 146 30.00 17.29 39.59
#